data_AF-A0A3C0VXM0-F1
#
_entry.id   AF-A0A3C0VXM0-F1
#
_cell.length_a   1.000
_cell.length_b   1.000
_cell.length_c   1.000
_cell.angle_alpha   90.00
_cell.angle_beta   90.00
_cell.angle_gamma   90.00
#
_symmetry.space_group_name_H-M   'P 1'
#
loop_
_entity.id
_entity.type
_entity.pdbx_description
1 polymer ?
#
loop_
_entity_poly.entity_id
_entity_poly.type
_entity_poly.pdbx_seq_one_letter_code
_entity_poly.pdbx_strand_id
1 'polypeptide(L)'
;QLDWELPDVILYPTGGGTGLIGMWKAFAELEAIGWLPHGKRTRMISCQSEGCAPIASAYAAGEKHAPPFENAHTVASGLRVPVAVGDFMILNAVRESGGSAVTAPESCIEEWMTRLAKLEGLAICPETAICMGVLDQLLAKGEIQPSERVLVFNTGGAMKYPELIEEPSRHHDLGQAPDWKAIAES
;
A
#
# COMPACT_ATOMS: atom_id res chain seq x y z
N GLN A 1 -16.56 11.10 3.41
CA GLN A 1 -16.02 10.42 2.21
C GLN A 1 -16.80 9.14 1.91
N LEU A 2 -17.00 8.27 2.90
CA LEU A 2 -17.78 7.02 2.75
C LEU A 2 -19.00 7.00 3.68
N ASP A 3 -19.60 8.16 3.98
CA ASP A 3 -20.80 8.28 4.82
C ASP A 3 -20.76 7.49 6.14
N TRP A 4 -19.61 7.56 6.84
CA TRP A 4 -19.35 6.84 8.10
C TRP A 4 -19.32 5.31 7.99
N GLU A 5 -19.15 4.78 6.78
CA GLU A 5 -18.87 3.37 6.54
C GLU A 5 -17.37 3.13 6.32
N LEU A 6 -16.84 2.10 6.97
CA LEU A 6 -15.50 1.60 6.65
C LEU A 6 -15.54 0.77 5.36
N PRO A 7 -14.46 0.78 4.56
CA PRO A 7 -14.29 -0.19 3.48
C PRO A 7 -14.25 -1.62 4.05
N ASP A 8 -14.44 -2.62 3.20
CA ASP A 8 -14.35 -4.01 3.64
C ASP A 8 -12.89 -4.41 3.87
N VAL A 9 -11.97 -3.84 3.09
CA VAL A 9 -10.53 -4.10 3.16
C VAL A 9 -9.72 -2.81 3.03
N ILE A 10 -8.69 -2.67 3.87
CA ILE A 10 -7.66 -1.64 3.72
C ILE A 10 -6.32 -2.32 3.45
N LEU A 11 -5.65 -1.92 2.36
CA LEU A 11 -4.26 -2.25 2.11
C LEU A 11 -3.39 -1.05 2.49
N TYR A 12 -2.44 -1.28 3.38
CA TYR A 12 -1.52 -0.26 3.85
C TYR A 12 -0.07 -0.66 3.60
N PRO A 13 0.76 0.20 2.98
CA PRO A 13 2.18 -0.07 2.86
C PRO A 13 2.86 -0.01 4.23
N THR A 14 3.45 -1.13 4.67
CA THR A 14 3.98 -1.29 6.01
C THR A 14 5.50 -1.31 6.04
N GLY A 15 6.10 -0.14 6.23
CA GLY A 15 7.46 -0.04 6.78
C GLY A 15 7.40 -0.13 8.30
N GLY A 16 7.41 1.02 8.98
CA GLY A 16 7.23 1.10 10.44
C GLY A 16 5.79 0.91 10.94
N GLY A 17 4.79 0.91 10.05
CA GLY A 17 3.39 0.57 10.33
C GLY A 17 2.60 1.52 11.26
N THR A 18 3.13 2.70 11.59
CA THR A 18 2.46 3.66 12.48
C THR A 18 1.10 4.13 11.96
N GLY A 19 0.95 4.30 10.65
CA GLY A 19 -0.35 4.65 10.05
C GLY A 19 -1.39 3.54 10.19
N LEU A 20 -0.99 2.26 10.03
CA LEU A 20 -1.86 1.11 10.27
C LEU A 20 -2.33 1.05 11.73
N ILE A 21 -1.40 1.24 12.68
CA ILE A 21 -1.71 1.31 14.11
C ILE A 21 -2.68 2.46 14.40
N GLY A 22 -2.41 3.63 13.83
CA GLY A 22 -3.24 4.83 13.99
C GLY A 22 -4.67 4.63 13.48
N MET A 23 -4.82 4.03 12.30
CA MET A 23 -6.14 3.68 11.75
C MET A 23 -6.90 2.71 12.65
N TRP A 24 -6.26 1.62 13.08
CA TRP A 24 -6.90 0.61 13.92
C TRP A 24 -7.40 1.21 15.24
N LYS A 25 -6.57 2.04 15.88
CA LYS A 25 -6.93 2.78 17.07
C LYS A 25 -8.10 3.75 16.80
N ALA A 26 -8.01 4.55 15.74
CA ALA A 26 -9.05 5.52 15.40
C ALA A 26 -10.41 4.85 15.13
N PHE A 27 -10.44 3.71 14.44
CA PHE A 27 -11.68 2.97 14.22
C PHE A 27 -12.30 2.48 15.53
N ALA A 28 -11.48 1.97 16.46
CA ALA A 28 -11.96 1.57 17.78
C ALA A 28 -12.54 2.75 18.58
N GLU A 29 -11.88 3.91 18.53
CA GLU A 29 -12.34 5.11 19.23
C GLU A 29 -13.62 5.69 18.61
N LEU A 30 -13.71 5.72 17.28
CA LEU A 30 -14.89 6.18 16.56
C LEU A 30 -16.11 5.26 16.78
N GLU A 31 -15.90 3.95 16.88
CA GLU A 31 -16.95 3.01 17.29
C GLU A 31 -17.38 3.24 18.74
N ALA A 32 -16.43 3.44 19.66
CA ALA A 32 -16.71 3.65 21.08
C ALA A 32 -17.54 4.91 21.36
N ILE A 33 -17.40 5.96 20.53
CA ILE A 33 -18.21 7.19 20.62
C ILE A 33 -19.48 7.16 19.75
N GLY A 34 -19.78 6.02 19.10
CA GLY A 34 -20.99 5.82 18.30
C GLY A 34 -21.00 6.48 16.92
N TRP A 35 -19.83 6.87 16.40
CA TRP A 35 -19.70 7.45 15.06
C TRP A 35 -19.59 6.39 13.96
N LEU A 36 -19.02 5.23 14.30
CA LEU A 36 -19.02 4.05 13.43
C LEU A 36 -20.05 3.02 13.92
N PRO A 37 -20.74 2.30 13.01
CA PRO A 37 -21.60 1.19 13.38
C PRO A 37 -20.84 0.10 14.15
N HIS A 38 -21.47 -0.44 15.20
CA HIS A 38 -20.84 -1.46 16.02
C HIS A 38 -20.63 -2.77 15.24
N GLY A 39 -19.49 -3.41 15.42
CA GLY A 39 -19.22 -4.78 14.92
C GLY A 39 -18.83 -4.91 13.45
N LYS A 40 -18.84 -3.84 12.62
CA LYS A 40 -18.28 -3.88 11.26
C LYS A 40 -16.82 -3.40 11.29
N ARG A 41 -15.86 -4.32 11.29
CA ARG A 41 -14.43 -4.02 11.26
C ARG A 41 -13.89 -4.27 9.84
N THR A 42 -13.14 -3.31 9.33
CA THR A 42 -12.39 -3.47 8.07
C THR A 42 -11.25 -4.46 8.27
N ARG A 43 -10.95 -5.29 7.27
CA ARG A 43 -9.76 -6.16 7.28
C ARG A 43 -8.53 -5.33 6.98
N MET A 44 -7.54 -5.34 7.86
CA MET A 44 -6.29 -4.59 7.71
C MET A 44 -5.22 -5.46 7.07
N ILE A 45 -4.81 -5.13 5.84
CA ILE A 45 -3.76 -5.84 5.12
C ILE A 45 -2.46 -5.04 5.19
N SER A 46 -1.45 -5.62 5.83
CA SER A 46 -0.09 -5.08 5.87
C SER A 46 0.68 -5.53 4.63
N CYS A 47 1.09 -4.59 3.79
CA CYS A 47 1.79 -4.87 2.54
C CYS A 47 3.28 -4.55 2.65
N GLN A 48 4.15 -5.52 2.38
CA GLN A 48 5.60 -5.31 2.40
C GLN A 48 6.25 -5.74 1.08
N SER A 49 7.42 -5.19 0.79
CA SER A 49 8.27 -5.71 -0.29
C SER A 49 8.90 -7.02 0.16
N GLU A 50 9.05 -8.00 -0.73
CA GLU A 50 9.85 -9.21 -0.49
C GLU A 50 11.28 -8.89 -0.03
N GLY A 51 11.83 -7.75 -0.44
CA GLY A 51 13.16 -7.32 -0.05
C GLY A 51 13.26 -6.67 1.33
N CYS A 52 12.14 -6.40 2.01
CA CYS A 52 12.11 -5.99 3.42
C CYS A 52 10.74 -6.31 4.05
N ALA A 53 10.62 -7.49 4.67
CA ALA A 53 9.33 -8.04 5.08
C ALA A 53 9.24 -8.54 6.56
N PRO A 54 9.78 -7.83 7.56
CA PRO A 54 9.79 -8.35 8.94
C PRO A 54 8.39 -8.67 9.51
N ILE A 55 7.37 -7.86 9.18
CA ILE A 55 6.01 -8.05 9.68
C ILE A 55 5.34 -9.24 8.99
N ALA A 56 5.48 -9.39 7.67
CA ALA A 56 4.89 -10.50 6.95
C ALA A 56 5.52 -11.84 7.37
N SER A 57 6.85 -11.88 7.54
CA SER A 57 7.55 -13.07 8.06
C SER A 57 7.08 -13.45 9.47
N ALA A 58 7.00 -12.47 10.38
CA ALA A 58 6.55 -12.69 11.75
C ALA A 58 5.06 -13.10 11.83
N TYR A 59 4.22 -12.50 10.99
CA TYR A 59 2.80 -12.86 10.89
C TYR A 59 2.63 -14.33 10.48
N ALA A 60 3.31 -14.74 9.41
CA ALA A 60 3.28 -16.11 8.90
C ALA A 60 3.82 -17.14 9.91
N ALA A 61 4.84 -16.76 10.69
CA ALA A 61 5.40 -17.60 11.75
C ALA A 61 4.56 -17.63 13.05
N GLY A 62 3.48 -16.83 13.14
CA GLY A 62 2.67 -16.75 14.36
C GLY A 62 3.34 -16.01 15.52
N GLU A 63 4.38 -15.22 15.23
CA GLU A 63 5.20 -14.57 16.24
C GLU A 63 4.51 -13.35 16.85
N LYS A 64 4.85 -13.04 18.10
CA LYS A 64 4.35 -11.83 18.78
C LYS A 64 5.10 -10.56 18.34
N HIS A 65 6.38 -10.72 18.03
CA HIS A 65 7.30 -9.66 17.65
C HIS A 65 7.99 -10.02 16.33
N ALA A 66 8.35 -9.02 15.55
CA ALA A 66 9.06 -9.20 14.31
C ALA A 66 10.58 -9.12 14.55
N PRO A 67 11.33 -10.20 14.29
CA PRO A 67 12.78 -10.13 14.34
C PRO A 67 13.31 -9.17 13.25
N PRO A 68 14.52 -8.61 13.43
CA PRO A 68 15.15 -7.80 12.40
C PRO A 68 15.24 -8.52 11.06
N PHE A 69 14.87 -7.83 9.98
CA PHE A 69 15.04 -8.34 8.61
C PHE A 69 16.45 -8.06 8.11
N GLU A 70 17.25 -9.11 7.96
CA GLU A 70 18.64 -8.99 7.49
C GLU A 70 18.71 -8.59 6.01
N ASN A 71 19.75 -7.82 5.65
CA ASN A 71 20.03 -7.40 4.26
C ASN A 71 18.84 -6.73 3.56
N ALA A 72 18.04 -5.96 4.30
CA ALA A 72 16.86 -5.28 3.77
C ALA A 72 17.20 -4.39 2.56
N HIS A 73 16.53 -4.64 1.44
CA HIS A 73 16.74 -3.94 0.18
C HIS A 73 15.41 -3.79 -0.56
N THR A 74 15.01 -2.56 -0.86
CA THR A 74 13.88 -2.27 -1.75
C THR A 74 14.04 -0.86 -2.32
N VAL A 75 13.56 -0.65 -3.55
CA VAL A 75 13.47 0.70 -4.14
C VAL A 75 12.38 1.55 -3.47
N ALA A 76 11.40 0.90 -2.84
CA ALA A 76 10.35 1.54 -2.07
C ALA A 76 10.87 1.97 -0.69
N SER A 77 11.56 3.11 -0.64
CA SER A 77 12.36 3.51 0.53
C SER A 77 11.58 3.58 1.84
N GLY A 78 10.29 3.94 1.81
CA GLY A 78 9.41 3.96 2.98
C GLY A 78 9.05 2.59 3.54
N LEU A 79 9.23 1.51 2.77
CA LEU A 79 9.08 0.13 3.22
C LEU A 79 10.36 -0.48 3.78
N ARG A 80 11.54 0.11 3.53
CA ARG A 80 12.84 -0.39 3.98
C ARG A 80 13.07 -0.13 5.47
N VAL A 81 12.25 -0.73 6.31
CA VAL A 81 12.28 -0.64 7.77
C VAL A 81 12.49 -2.06 8.34
N PRO A 82 13.75 -2.49 8.53
CA PRO A 82 14.06 -3.86 8.94
C PRO A 82 13.62 -4.19 10.38
N VAL A 83 13.40 -3.17 11.22
CA VAL A 83 12.91 -3.31 12.60
C VAL A 83 11.85 -2.25 12.84
N ALA A 84 10.58 -2.67 12.94
CA ALA A 84 9.49 -1.76 13.27
C ALA A 84 9.36 -1.59 14.79
N VAL A 85 9.40 -0.35 15.28
CA VAL A 85 9.28 -0.04 16.72
C VAL A 85 7.94 -0.51 17.31
N GLY A 86 6.87 -0.50 16.52
CA GLY A 86 5.53 -0.92 16.90
C GLY A 86 5.10 -2.28 16.34
N ASP A 87 6.04 -3.18 16.06
CA ASP A 87 5.81 -4.48 15.42
C ASP A 87 4.61 -5.27 16.00
N PHE A 88 4.55 -5.42 17.32
CA PHE A 88 3.50 -6.15 18.01
C PHE A 88 2.13 -5.47 17.85
N MET A 89 2.08 -4.14 17.78
CA MET A 89 0.84 -3.41 17.57
C MET A 89 0.33 -3.61 16.13
N ILE A 90 1.23 -3.65 15.14
CA ILE A 90 0.88 -3.97 13.75
C ILE A 90 0.34 -5.39 13.67
N LEU A 91 1.07 -6.37 14.21
CA LEU A 91 0.70 -7.77 14.20
C LEU A 91 -0.65 -8.01 14.90
N ASN A 92 -0.88 -7.35 16.04
CA ASN A 92 -2.17 -7.41 16.73
C ASN A 92 -3.29 -6.81 15.89
N ALA A 93 -3.12 -5.60 15.35
CA ALA A 93 -4.14 -4.96 14.53
C ALA A 93 -4.52 -5.80 13.30
N VAL A 94 -3.53 -6.37 12.60
CA VAL A 94 -3.78 -7.26 11.46
C VAL A 94 -4.57 -8.50 11.90
N ARG A 95 -4.17 -9.17 12.98
CA ARG A 95 -4.85 -10.39 13.49
C ARG A 95 -6.26 -10.10 13.99
N GLU A 96 -6.43 -9.07 14.82
CA GLU A 96 -7.71 -8.67 15.39
C GLU A 96 -8.70 -8.22 14.31
N SER A 97 -8.21 -7.63 13.22
CA SER A 97 -9.04 -7.24 12.07
C SER A 97 -9.48 -8.41 11.18
N GLY A 98 -8.94 -9.62 11.39
CA GLY A 98 -9.12 -10.74 10.46
C GLY A 98 -8.45 -10.51 9.09
N GLY A 99 -7.45 -9.63 9.03
CA GLY A 99 -6.66 -9.33 7.84
C GLY A 99 -5.46 -10.27 7.68
N SER A 100 -4.46 -9.82 6.93
CA SER A 100 -3.21 -10.57 6.71
C SER A 100 -2.01 -9.64 6.51
N ALA A 101 -0.80 -10.15 6.71
CA ALA A 101 0.43 -9.46 6.32
C ALA A 101 1.08 -10.23 5.16
N VAL A 102 1.29 -9.54 4.05
CA VAL A 102 1.61 -10.14 2.75
C VAL A 102 2.73 -9.38 2.07
N THR A 103 3.54 -10.09 1.29
CA THR A 103 4.61 -9.50 0.48
C THR A 103 4.24 -9.43 -1.00
N ALA A 104 4.84 -8.50 -1.73
CA ALA A 104 4.86 -8.49 -3.19
C ALA A 104 6.29 -8.34 -3.72
N PRO A 105 6.58 -8.88 -4.92
CA PRO A 105 7.91 -8.79 -5.52
C PRO A 105 8.23 -7.37 -5.97
N GLU A 106 9.51 -6.99 -5.92
CA GLU A 106 9.98 -5.67 -6.40
C GLU A 106 9.62 -5.41 -7.86
N SER A 107 9.53 -6.46 -8.68
CA SER A 107 9.21 -6.35 -10.11
C SER A 107 7.83 -5.75 -10.39
N CYS A 108 6.90 -5.76 -9.42
CA CYS A 108 5.58 -5.17 -9.61
C CYS A 108 5.58 -3.64 -9.46
N ILE A 109 6.64 -3.04 -8.92
CA ILE A 109 6.67 -1.61 -8.58
C ILE A 109 6.53 -0.73 -9.82
N GLU A 110 7.44 -0.88 -10.77
CA GLU A 110 7.46 -0.08 -12.00
C GLU A 110 6.20 -0.34 -12.85
N GLU A 111 5.78 -1.61 -12.92
CA GLU A 111 4.57 -2.02 -13.62
C GLU A 111 3.34 -1.26 -13.09
N TRP A 112 3.12 -1.28 -11.77
CA TRP A 112 1.95 -0.66 -11.16
C TRP A 112 2.00 0.86 -11.15
N MET A 113 3.18 1.45 -10.94
CA MET A 113 3.36 2.91 -11.06
C MET A 113 3.01 3.37 -12.48
N THR A 114 3.54 2.71 -13.50
CA THR A 114 3.28 3.05 -14.91
C THR A 114 1.82 2.82 -15.28
N ARG A 115 1.26 1.69 -14.85
CA ARG A 115 -0.12 1.30 -15.17
C ARG A 115 -1.15 2.28 -14.60
N LEU A 116 -1.01 2.68 -13.33
CA LEU A 116 -1.94 3.63 -12.71
C LEU A 116 -1.77 5.05 -13.24
N ALA A 117 -0.57 5.47 -13.59
CA ALA A 117 -0.34 6.74 -14.28
C ALA A 117 -1.07 6.77 -15.64
N LYS A 118 -0.96 5.70 -16.43
CA LYS A 118 -1.58 5.62 -17.77
C LYS A 118 -3.09 5.47 -17.75
N LEU A 119 -3.63 4.64 -16.85
CA LEU A 119 -5.06 4.33 -16.84
C LEU A 119 -5.89 5.36 -16.06
N GLU A 120 -5.35 5.87 -14.95
CA GLU A 120 -6.11 6.68 -13.99
C GLU A 120 -5.50 8.08 -13.78
N GLY A 121 -4.37 8.39 -14.41
CA GLY A 121 -3.65 9.65 -14.19
C GLY A 121 -3.05 9.76 -12.77
N LEU A 122 -2.84 8.64 -12.08
CA LEU A 122 -2.39 8.62 -10.69
C LEU A 122 -0.88 8.39 -10.58
N ALA A 123 -0.16 9.43 -10.16
CA ALA A 123 1.27 9.37 -9.86
C ALA A 123 1.52 8.84 -8.42
N ILE A 124 1.41 7.52 -8.24
CA ILE A 124 1.59 6.84 -6.95
C ILE A 124 3.06 6.63 -6.57
N CYS A 125 3.34 6.45 -5.27
CA CYS A 125 4.67 6.05 -4.80
C CYS A 125 4.90 4.53 -4.93
N PRO A 126 6.16 4.05 -4.94
CA PRO A 126 6.49 2.63 -5.07
C PRO A 126 5.93 1.77 -3.92
N GLU A 127 5.72 2.33 -2.73
CA GLU A 127 5.08 1.63 -1.61
C GLU A 127 3.63 1.24 -1.91
N THR A 128 2.92 2.09 -2.63
CA THR A 128 1.54 1.84 -3.08
C THR A 128 1.52 0.77 -4.16
N ALA A 129 2.53 0.76 -5.03
CA ALA A 129 2.67 -0.26 -6.06
C ALA A 129 2.85 -1.66 -5.46
N ILE A 130 3.58 -1.78 -4.34
CA ILE A 130 3.64 -3.02 -3.55
C ILE A 130 2.25 -3.43 -3.03
N CYS A 131 1.43 -2.49 -2.54
CA CYS A 131 0.05 -2.80 -2.17
C CYS A 131 -0.78 -3.31 -3.35
N MET A 132 -0.58 -2.76 -4.55
CA MET A 132 -1.26 -3.24 -5.76
C MET A 132 -0.84 -4.67 -6.10
N GLY A 133 0.46 -4.99 -6.03
CA GLY A 133 0.95 -6.36 -6.20
C GLY A 133 0.44 -7.33 -5.14
N VAL A 134 0.22 -6.88 -3.90
CA VAL A 134 -0.47 -7.67 -2.87
C VAL A 134 -1.95 -7.86 -3.21
N LEU A 135 -2.63 -6.81 -3.66
CA LEU A 135 -4.04 -6.87 -4.07
C LEU A 135 -4.25 -7.90 -5.19
N ASP A 136 -3.39 -7.91 -6.21
CA ASP A 136 -3.43 -8.91 -7.29
C ASP A 136 -3.38 -10.34 -6.75
N GLN A 137 -2.44 -10.61 -5.83
CA GLN A 137 -2.30 -11.92 -5.22
C GLN A 137 -3.55 -12.32 -4.42
N LEU A 138 -4.11 -11.40 -3.65
CA LEU A 138 -5.28 -11.67 -2.80
C LEU A 138 -6.55 -11.86 -3.63
N LEU A 139 -6.71 -11.12 -4.73
CA LEU A 139 -7.78 -11.33 -5.71
C LEU A 139 -7.62 -12.69 -6.40
N ALA A 140 -6.42 -13.03 -6.86
CA ALA A 140 -6.14 -14.31 -7.52
C ALA A 140 -6.40 -15.53 -6.60
N LYS A 141 -6.16 -15.38 -5.30
CA LYS A 141 -6.45 -16.41 -4.28
C LYS A 141 -7.91 -16.45 -3.83
N GLY A 142 -8.73 -15.46 -4.22
CA GLY A 142 -10.10 -15.30 -3.73
C GLY A 142 -10.20 -14.90 -2.25
N GLU A 143 -9.12 -14.38 -1.67
CA GLU A 143 -9.11 -13.85 -0.30
C GLU A 143 -9.76 -12.46 -0.22
N ILE A 144 -9.71 -11.71 -1.33
CA ILE A 144 -10.51 -10.52 -1.57
C ILE A 144 -11.46 -10.82 -2.74
N GLN A 145 -12.74 -10.49 -2.58
CA GLN A 145 -13.76 -10.67 -3.60
C GLN A 145 -13.91 -9.41 -4.46
N PRO A 146 -14.21 -9.53 -5.77
CA PRO A 146 -14.40 -8.36 -6.65
C PRO A 146 -15.53 -7.40 -6.24
N SER A 147 -16.46 -7.87 -5.39
CA SER A 147 -17.56 -7.05 -4.86
C SER A 147 -17.20 -6.28 -3.59
N GLU A 148 -16.03 -6.53 -2.98
CA GLU A 148 -15.62 -5.85 -1.77
C GLU A 148 -15.11 -4.43 -2.07
N ARG A 149 -15.44 -3.49 -1.18
CA ARG A 149 -14.90 -2.14 -1.22
C ARG A 149 -13.48 -2.16 -0.67
N VAL A 150 -12.50 -2.05 -1.55
CA VAL A 150 -11.07 -2.03 -1.22
C VAL A 150 -10.53 -0.60 -1.20
N LEU A 151 -9.80 -0.24 -0.15
CA LEU A 151 -9.07 1.02 -0.05
C LEU A 151 -7.56 0.76 0.01
N VAL A 152 -6.82 1.26 -0.97
CA VAL A 152 -5.36 1.21 -1.01
C VAL A 152 -4.80 2.57 -0.62
N PHE A 153 -3.91 2.61 0.38
CA PHE A 153 -3.30 3.86 0.83
C PHE A 153 -2.10 4.26 -0.03
N ASN A 154 -2.18 5.43 -0.66
CA ASN A 154 -1.02 6.08 -1.26
C ASN A 154 -0.33 6.99 -0.25
N THR A 155 0.82 6.55 0.29
CA THR A 155 1.50 7.20 1.42
C THR A 155 2.54 8.24 0.99
N GLY A 156 2.80 8.38 -0.31
CA GLY A 156 3.70 9.35 -0.90
C GLY A 156 3.32 9.68 -2.34
N GLY A 157 3.93 10.73 -2.90
CA GLY A 157 3.81 11.03 -4.33
C GLY A 157 5.00 10.47 -5.10
N ALA A 158 4.79 10.08 -6.36
CA ALA A 158 5.86 9.59 -7.24
C ALA A 158 7.05 10.57 -7.32
N MET A 159 6.81 11.89 -7.24
CA MET A 159 7.84 12.94 -7.29
C MET A 159 8.91 12.85 -6.19
N LYS A 160 8.69 12.04 -5.14
CA LYS A 160 9.72 11.75 -4.13
C LYS A 160 10.76 10.73 -4.59
N TYR A 161 10.53 10.08 -5.74
CA TYR A 161 11.33 9.02 -6.33
C TYR A 161 11.70 9.37 -7.79
N PRO A 162 12.39 10.50 -8.04
CA PRO A 162 12.74 10.91 -9.39
C PRO A 162 13.59 9.85 -10.13
N GLU A 163 14.36 9.04 -9.40
CA GLU A 163 15.13 7.93 -9.95
C GLU A 163 14.29 6.78 -10.51
N LEU A 164 13.02 6.68 -10.12
CA LEU A 164 12.08 5.67 -10.63
C LEU A 164 11.18 6.23 -11.75
N ILE A 165 11.34 7.51 -12.07
CA ILE A 165 10.56 8.18 -13.11
C ILE A 165 11.49 8.48 -14.28
N GLU A 166 11.48 7.60 -15.28
CA GLU A 166 12.13 7.88 -16.55
C GLU A 166 11.19 8.70 -17.45
N GLU A 167 11.25 10.02 -17.31
CA GLU A 167 10.63 10.91 -18.30
C GLU A 167 11.69 11.41 -19.30
N PRO A 168 11.63 10.99 -20.58
CA PRO A 168 12.48 11.59 -21.59
C PRO A 168 12.11 13.07 -21.70
N SER A 169 13.10 13.96 -21.63
CA SER A 169 12.89 15.40 -21.77
C SER A 169 12.25 15.69 -23.13
N ARG A 170 10.96 16.02 -23.13
CA ARG A 170 10.26 16.44 -24.35
C ARG A 170 10.53 17.91 -24.58
N HIS A 171 11.37 18.23 -25.56
CA HIS A 171 11.46 19.60 -26.03
C HIS A 171 10.23 19.90 -26.90
N HIS A 172 9.30 20.68 -26.36
CA HIS A 172 8.24 21.26 -27.15
C HIS A 172 8.74 22.57 -27.77
N ASP A 173 8.63 22.70 -29.09
CA ASP A 173 8.86 23.97 -29.77
C ASP A 173 7.67 24.90 -29.49
N LEU A 174 7.90 25.94 -28.68
CA LEU A 174 6.86 26.92 -28.30
C LEU A 174 6.38 27.75 -29.50
N GLY A 175 7.09 27.72 -30.63
CA GLY A 175 6.68 28.33 -31.90
C GLY A 175 5.68 27.49 -32.71
N GLN A 176 5.39 26.26 -32.29
CA GLN A 176 4.45 25.37 -32.96
C GLN A 176 3.27 25.01 -32.05
N ALA A 177 2.12 24.72 -32.66
CA ALA A 177 0.98 24.20 -31.92
C ALA A 177 1.32 22.83 -31.31
N PRO A 178 0.89 22.52 -30.07
CA PRO A 178 1.15 21.22 -29.45
C PRO A 178 0.55 20.08 -30.28
N ASP A 179 1.30 18.98 -30.44
CA ASP A 179 0.78 17.75 -31.01
C ASP A 179 -0.03 16.98 -29.96
N TRP A 180 -1.32 17.32 -29.87
CA TRP A 180 -2.25 16.70 -28.93
C TRP A 180 -2.45 15.20 -29.16
N LYS A 181 -2.21 14.69 -30.38
CA LYS A 181 -2.30 13.25 -30.65
C LYS A 181 -1.12 12.51 -30.05
N ALA A 182 0.10 13.01 -30.28
CA ALA A 182 1.30 12.43 -29.69
C ALA A 182 1.29 12.46 -28.15
N ILE A 183 0.67 13.49 -27.54
CA ILE A 183 0.51 13.59 -26.08
C ILE A 183 -0.50 12.57 -25.56
N ALA A 184 -1.59 12.31 -26.28
CA ALA A 184 -2.63 11.37 -25.85
C ALA A 184 -2.22 9.89 -25.98
N GLU A 185 -1.26 9.58 -26.85
CA GLU A 185 -0.80 8.20 -27.13
C GLU A 185 0.38 7.76 -26.26
N SER A 186 0.92 8.64 -25.40
CA SER A 186 2.13 8.39 -24.60
C SER A 186 1.84 8.11 -23.14
#